data_AF-A0A9E0KH90-F1
#
_entry.id   AF-A0A9E0KH90-F1
#
_cell.length_a   1.000
_cell.length_b   1.000
_cell.length_c   1.000
_cell.angle_alpha   90.00
_cell.angle_beta   90.00
_cell.angle_gamma   90.00
#
_symmetry.space_group_name_H-M   'P 1'
#
loop_
_entity.id
_entity.type
_entity.pdbx_description
1 polymer ?
#
loop_
_entity_poly.entity_id
_entity_poly.type
_entity_poly.pdbx_seq_one_letter_code
_entity_poly.pdbx_strand_id
1 'polypeptide(L)'
;FGFKAVAFHGFQTYEGKRAAIYHTIVMMALGEAFAVVCLSDIDDLTERAALVKELQGDGKEIIDVTEDQINNFAGNEIELCNADGKRFTIMTKATYDCLTPEQRAVIEKTSEIISPDVKTIETYGGGSVRCMISEIFL
;
A
#
# COMPACT_ATOMS: atom_id res chain seq x y z
N PHE A 1 11.35 13.88 -17.90
CA PHE A 1 10.22 13.18 -17.27
C PHE A 1 9.27 14.23 -16.69
N GLY A 2 7.98 14.15 -17.01
CA GLY A 2 6.95 15.14 -16.62
C GLY A 2 6.27 14.83 -15.29
N PHE A 3 7.01 14.24 -14.33
CA PHE A 3 6.47 13.86 -13.02
C PHE A 3 6.65 14.97 -12.00
N LYS A 4 5.73 15.03 -11.03
CA LYS A 4 5.81 15.90 -9.87
C LYS A 4 6.22 15.09 -8.65
N ALA A 5 7.24 15.55 -7.94
CA ALA A 5 7.63 14.94 -6.67
C ALA A 5 6.70 15.41 -5.54
N VAL A 6 6.28 14.47 -4.71
CA VAL A 6 5.53 14.72 -3.46
C VAL A 6 6.36 14.11 -2.34
N ALA A 7 6.83 14.96 -1.42
CA ALA A 7 7.67 14.54 -0.29
C ALA A 7 6.89 14.72 1.01
N PHE A 8 7.09 13.77 1.93
CA PHE A 8 6.52 13.77 3.27
C PHE A 8 7.40 12.93 4.20
N HIS A 9 7.27 13.16 5.50
CA HIS A 9 7.94 12.40 6.54
C HIS A 9 6.99 11.37 7.15
N GLY A 10 7.40 10.10 7.14
CA GLY A 10 6.64 8.98 7.70
C GLY A 10 7.20 8.53 9.06
N PHE A 11 6.31 8.38 10.03
CA PHE A 11 6.58 7.90 11.39
C PHE A 11 5.60 6.77 11.74
N GLN A 12 6.03 5.84 12.56
CA GLN A 12 5.22 4.75 13.10
C GLN A 12 5.35 4.70 14.62
N THR A 13 4.38 4.08 15.29
CA THR A 13 4.45 3.88 16.73
C THR A 13 5.26 2.63 17.05
N TYR A 14 6.43 2.82 17.64
CA TYR A 14 7.29 1.74 18.13
C TYR A 14 7.56 1.93 19.62
N GLU A 15 7.21 0.92 20.43
CA GLU A 15 7.32 0.97 21.90
C GLU A 15 6.70 2.23 22.53
N GLY A 16 5.55 2.68 22.00
CA GLY A 16 4.83 3.85 22.48
C GLY A 16 5.47 5.19 22.12
N LYS A 17 6.45 5.22 21.21
CA LYS A 17 7.10 6.44 20.71
C LYS A 17 6.97 6.52 19.19
N ARG A 18 6.93 7.73 18.64
CA ARG A 18 7.03 7.95 17.19
C ARG A 18 8.47 7.70 16.74
N ALA A 19 8.64 6.80 15.78
CA ALA A 19 9.91 6.43 15.18
C ALA A 19 9.80 6.54 13.66
N ALA A 20 10.87 6.94 12.98
CA ALA A 20 10.86 7.06 11.52
C ALA A 20 10.60 5.70 10.85
N ILE A 21 9.79 5.70 9.80
CA ILE A 21 9.57 4.52 8.95
C ILE A 21 10.78 4.34 8.04
N TYR A 22 11.26 3.11 7.92
CA TYR A 22 12.49 2.80 7.20
C TYR A 22 12.32 2.73 5.67
N HIS A 23 11.12 2.39 5.17
CA HIS A 23 10.81 2.40 3.74
C HIS A 23 9.35 2.80 3.45
N THR A 24 9.14 3.65 2.45
CA THR A 24 7.79 4.12 2.03
C THR A 24 6.90 3.00 1.51
N ILE A 25 7.49 1.91 1.01
CA ILE A 25 6.79 0.69 0.57
C ILE A 25 6.10 -0.03 1.74
N VAL A 26 6.46 0.30 2.97
CA VAL A 26 5.79 -0.24 4.16
C VAL A 26 4.45 0.46 4.38
N MET A 27 4.35 1.74 4.04
CA MET A 27 3.19 2.59 4.38
C MET A 27 2.24 2.86 3.21
N MET A 28 2.61 2.49 1.98
CA MET A 28 1.84 2.85 0.79
C MET A 28 2.00 1.88 -0.39
N ALA A 29 0.87 1.51 -1.00
CA ALA A 29 0.78 0.83 -2.28
C ALA A 29 -0.08 1.64 -3.26
N LEU A 30 0.33 1.72 -4.53
CA LEU A 30 -0.38 2.46 -5.57
C LEU A 30 -0.93 1.49 -6.61
N GLY A 31 -2.23 1.56 -6.86
CA GLY A 31 -2.86 1.00 -8.06
C GLY A 31 -3.17 2.09 -9.08
N GLU A 32 -3.77 1.72 -10.20
CA GLU A 32 -4.22 2.68 -11.21
C GLU A 32 -5.26 3.65 -10.61
N ALA A 33 -6.32 3.10 -10.02
CA ALA A 33 -7.50 3.85 -9.58
C ALA A 33 -7.58 4.06 -8.06
N PHE A 34 -6.67 3.47 -7.29
CA PHE A 34 -6.67 3.56 -5.83
C PHE A 34 -5.25 3.75 -5.28
N ALA A 35 -5.17 4.22 -4.03
CA ALA A 35 -3.95 4.26 -3.25
C ALA A 35 -4.22 3.74 -1.84
N VAL A 36 -3.55 2.67 -1.44
CA VAL A 36 -3.51 2.22 -0.05
C VAL A 36 -2.44 3.02 0.65
N VAL A 37 -2.79 3.73 1.73
CA VAL A 37 -1.85 4.58 2.46
C VAL A 37 -2.23 4.66 3.93
N CYS A 38 -1.25 4.60 4.83
CA CYS A 38 -1.46 4.90 6.25
C CYS A 38 -1.31 6.40 6.46
N LEU A 39 -2.41 7.16 6.47
CA LEU A 39 -2.34 8.61 6.64
C LEU A 39 -1.88 9.00 8.04
N SER A 40 -2.14 8.17 9.05
CA SER A 40 -1.66 8.41 10.42
C SER A 40 -0.14 8.36 10.54
N ASP A 41 0.57 7.77 9.59
CA ASP A 41 2.03 7.76 9.59
C ASP A 41 2.64 9.14 9.26
N ILE A 42 1.87 10.06 8.68
CA ILE A 42 2.34 11.39 8.30
C ILE A 42 1.90 12.39 9.36
N ASP A 43 2.74 12.62 10.37
CA ASP A 43 2.42 13.47 11.53
C ASP A 43 2.19 14.94 11.16
N ASP A 44 2.91 15.45 10.15
CA ASP A 44 2.71 16.80 9.64
C ASP A 44 1.41 16.89 8.82
N LEU A 45 0.44 17.66 9.32
CA LEU A 45 -0.87 17.81 8.70
C LEU A 45 -0.81 18.52 7.33
N THR A 46 0.19 19.35 7.10
CA THR A 46 0.41 20.02 5.81
C THR A 46 0.92 19.03 4.77
N GLU A 47 1.89 18.20 5.13
CA GLU A 47 2.41 17.14 4.26
C GLU A 47 1.33 16.09 3.96
N ARG A 48 0.55 15.69 4.97
CA ARG A 48 -0.57 14.75 4.81
C ARG A 48 -1.63 15.30 3.86
N ALA A 49 -2.05 16.56 4.06
CA ALA A 49 -3.03 17.20 3.18
C ALA A 49 -2.50 17.37 1.75
N ALA A 50 -1.21 17.67 1.58
CA ALA A 50 -0.58 17.74 0.28
C ALA A 50 -0.61 16.37 -0.43
N LEU A 51 -0.21 15.29 0.25
CA LEU A 51 -0.27 13.94 -0.33
C LEU A 51 -1.69 13.55 -0.76
N VAL A 52 -2.67 13.74 0.12
CA VAL A 52 -4.09 13.45 -0.16
C VAL A 52 -4.56 14.21 -1.40
N LYS A 53 -4.23 15.51 -1.48
CA LYS A 53 -4.61 16.36 -2.61
C LYS A 53 -4.02 15.85 -3.93
N GLU A 54 -2.76 15.45 -3.94
CA GLU A 54 -2.11 14.97 -5.16
C GLU A 54 -2.66 13.61 -5.59
N LEU A 55 -2.84 12.66 -4.67
CA LEU A 55 -3.45 11.36 -4.96
C LEU A 55 -4.87 11.51 -5.54
N GLN A 56 -5.70 12.36 -4.93
CA GLN A 56 -7.04 12.66 -5.43
C GLN A 56 -7.01 13.42 -6.75
N GLY A 57 -6.02 14.31 -6.95
CA GLY A 57 -5.78 15.02 -8.20
C GLY A 57 -5.45 14.08 -9.36
N ASP A 58 -4.78 12.96 -9.07
CA ASP A 58 -4.51 11.86 -9.99
C ASP A 58 -5.71 10.90 -10.15
N GLY A 59 -6.86 11.22 -9.55
CA GLY A 59 -8.10 10.44 -9.65
C GLY A 59 -8.13 9.17 -8.79
N LYS A 60 -7.22 9.03 -7.82
CA LYS A 60 -7.14 7.85 -6.97
C LYS A 60 -8.13 7.91 -5.81
N GLU A 61 -8.84 6.82 -5.59
CA GLU A 61 -9.61 6.59 -4.38
C GLU A 61 -8.65 6.18 -3.25
N ILE A 62 -8.64 6.93 -2.15
CA ILE A 62 -7.74 6.69 -1.03
C ILE A 62 -8.34 5.62 -0.12
N ILE A 63 -7.58 4.55 0.10
CA ILE A 63 -7.84 3.51 1.08
C ILE A 63 -6.92 3.80 2.27
N ASP A 64 -7.46 4.54 3.25
CA ASP A 64 -6.74 4.82 4.49
C ASP A 64 -6.68 3.55 5.35
N VAL A 65 -5.47 3.11 5.68
CA VAL A 65 -5.20 1.93 6.51
C VAL A 65 -4.58 2.32 7.84
N THR A 66 -4.74 1.47 8.84
CA THR A 66 -4.18 1.73 10.18
C THR A 66 -2.74 1.24 10.31
N GLU A 67 -2.01 1.74 11.30
CA GLU A 67 -0.68 1.19 11.65
C GLU A 67 -0.73 -0.33 11.91
N ASP A 68 -1.81 -0.85 12.51
CA ASP A 68 -2.01 -2.28 12.70
C ASP A 68 -2.14 -3.05 11.38
N GLN A 69 -2.81 -2.48 10.39
CA GLN A 69 -2.91 -3.07 9.05
C GLN A 69 -1.57 -2.98 8.30
N ILE A 70 -0.82 -1.89 8.47
CA ILE A 70 0.56 -1.77 7.96
C ILE A 70 1.48 -2.84 8.57
N ASN A 71 1.34 -3.12 9.86
CA ASN A 71 2.06 -4.21 10.53
C ASN A 71 1.68 -5.59 9.98
N ASN A 72 0.55 -5.70 9.27
CA ASN A 72 0.13 -6.87 8.49
C ASN A 72 0.37 -6.69 6.97
N PHE A 73 1.35 -5.85 6.61
CA PHE A 73 1.84 -5.63 5.25
C PHE A 73 0.86 -4.96 4.27
N ALA A 74 -0.17 -4.24 4.74
CA ALA A 74 -1.13 -3.56 3.85
C ALA A 74 -0.51 -2.49 2.90
N GLY A 75 0.68 -1.97 3.20
CA GLY A 75 1.42 -1.11 2.25
C GLY A 75 2.23 -1.88 1.19
N ASN A 76 2.38 -3.20 1.32
CA ASN A 76 3.31 -4.01 0.54
C ASN A 76 2.60 -4.85 -0.55
N GLU A 77 1.54 -4.29 -1.10
CA GLU A 77 0.76 -4.86 -2.21
C GLU A 77 1.27 -4.34 -3.56
N ILE A 78 0.92 -5.04 -4.64
CA ILE A 78 1.25 -4.63 -6.01
C ILE A 78 0.07 -4.88 -6.95
N GLU A 79 -0.25 -3.89 -7.79
CA GLU A 79 -1.17 -4.07 -8.91
C GLU A 79 -0.38 -4.49 -10.16
N LEU A 80 -0.81 -5.58 -10.80
CA LEU A 80 -0.26 -6.07 -12.07
C LEU A 80 -1.36 -6.05 -13.13
N CYS A 81 -0.98 -5.82 -14.38
CA CYS A 81 -1.87 -5.87 -15.53
C CYS A 81 -1.41 -6.97 -16.49
N ASN A 82 -2.33 -7.82 -16.94
CA ASN A 82 -2.01 -8.84 -17.94
C ASN A 82 -2.11 -8.30 -19.38
N ALA A 83 -1.78 -9.13 -20.37
CA ALA A 83 -1.82 -8.75 -21.78
C ALA A 83 -3.23 -8.38 -22.29
N ASP A 84 -4.28 -8.84 -21.62
CA ASP A 84 -5.68 -8.54 -21.96
C ASP A 84 -6.19 -7.26 -21.29
N GLY A 85 -5.34 -6.55 -20.54
CA GLY A 85 -5.70 -5.34 -19.80
C GLY A 85 -6.42 -5.62 -18.46
N LYS A 86 -6.51 -6.89 -18.04
CA LYS A 86 -7.10 -7.27 -16.75
C LYS A 86 -6.09 -7.02 -15.63
N ARG A 87 -6.56 -6.35 -14.58
CA ARG A 87 -5.74 -5.98 -13.42
C ARG A 87 -5.94 -6.94 -12.26
N PHE A 88 -4.86 -7.16 -11.54
CA PHE A 88 -4.79 -8.02 -10.38
C PHE A 88 -4.03 -7.32 -9.26
N THR A 89 -4.61 -7.26 -8.07
CA THR A 89 -3.93 -6.73 -6.89
C THR A 89 -3.48 -7.91 -6.08
N ILE A 90 -2.16 -8.06 -5.96
CA ILE A 90 -1.55 -9.16 -5.24
C ILE A 90 -1.15 -8.68 -3.85
N MET A 91 -1.70 -9.34 -2.83
CA MET A 91 -1.45 -9.09 -1.41
C MET A 91 -1.33 -10.43 -0.69
N THR A 92 -0.86 -10.48 0.55
CA THR A 92 -0.85 -11.76 1.28
C THR A 92 -2.22 -12.07 1.84
N LYS A 93 -2.46 -13.34 2.20
CA LYS A 93 -3.67 -13.71 2.94
C LYS A 93 -3.82 -12.92 4.24
N ALA A 94 -2.71 -12.65 4.95
CA ALA A 94 -2.74 -11.86 6.18
C ALA A 94 -3.23 -10.43 5.91
N THR A 95 -2.73 -9.79 4.85
CA THR A 95 -3.20 -8.48 4.42
C THR A 95 -4.68 -8.50 4.02
N TYR A 96 -5.09 -9.48 3.21
CA TYR A 96 -6.48 -9.63 2.81
C TYR A 96 -7.42 -9.73 4.02
N ASP A 97 -7.06 -10.56 5.00
CA ASP A 97 -7.86 -10.79 6.20
C ASP A 97 -7.86 -9.57 7.15
N CYS A 98 -6.83 -8.71 7.12
CA CYS A 98 -6.78 -7.50 7.96
C CYS A 98 -7.51 -6.30 7.36
N LEU A 99 -7.68 -6.24 6.03
CA LEU A 99 -8.46 -5.18 5.38
C LEU A 99 -9.95 -5.31 5.72
N THR A 100 -10.66 -4.18 5.82
CA THR A 100 -12.11 -4.20 5.98
C THR A 100 -12.80 -4.58 4.66
N PRO A 101 -14.04 -5.09 4.70
CA PRO A 101 -14.82 -5.34 3.48
C PRO A 101 -14.91 -4.11 2.58
N GLU A 102 -15.05 -2.92 3.15
CA GLU A 102 -15.14 -1.65 2.43
C GLU A 102 -13.82 -1.31 1.73
N GLN A 103 -12.68 -1.48 2.42
CA GLN A 103 -11.36 -1.27 1.83
C GLN A 103 -11.12 -2.22 0.65
N ARG A 104 -11.44 -3.52 0.82
CA ARG A 104 -11.34 -4.51 -0.28
C ARG A 104 -12.26 -4.17 -1.45
N ALA A 105 -13.49 -3.73 -1.15
CA ALA A 105 -14.44 -3.37 -2.18
C ALA A 105 -13.94 -2.22 -3.07
N VAL A 106 -13.12 -1.29 -2.56
CA VAL A 106 -12.48 -0.25 -3.39
C VAL A 106 -11.52 -0.86 -4.41
N ILE A 107 -10.68 -1.80 -3.98
CA ILE A 107 -9.71 -2.49 -4.86
C ILE A 107 -10.46 -3.29 -5.94
N GLU A 108 -11.48 -4.04 -5.52
CA GLU A 108 -12.29 -4.92 -6.37
C GLU A 108 -13.10 -4.18 -7.44
N LYS A 109 -13.26 -2.85 -7.34
CA LYS A 109 -13.87 -2.03 -8.42
C LYS A 109 -13.09 -2.12 -9.73
N THR A 110 -11.76 -2.27 -9.65
CA THR A 110 -10.87 -2.14 -10.82
C THR A 110 -9.87 -3.28 -10.97
N SER A 111 -9.71 -4.12 -9.94
CA SER A 111 -8.67 -5.15 -9.89
C SER A 111 -9.16 -6.40 -9.17
N GLU A 112 -8.84 -7.58 -9.69
CA GLU A 112 -9.10 -8.85 -9.00
C GLU A 112 -8.07 -9.06 -7.89
N ILE A 113 -8.51 -9.34 -6.66
CA ILE A 113 -7.58 -9.61 -5.56
C ILE A 113 -7.09 -11.06 -5.61
N ILE A 114 -5.77 -11.25 -5.60
CA ILE A 114 -5.11 -12.54 -5.44
C ILE A 114 -4.36 -12.54 -4.10
N SER A 115 -4.76 -13.43 -3.19
CA SER A 115 -4.27 -13.47 -1.81
C SER A 115 -3.63 -14.81 -1.41
N PRO A 116 -2.43 -15.16 -1.91
CA PRO A 116 -1.75 -16.39 -1.52
C PRO A 116 -1.40 -16.40 -0.03
N ASP A 117 -1.45 -17.60 0.56
CA ASP A 117 -0.88 -17.83 1.89
C ASP A 117 0.64 -18.01 1.77
N VAL A 118 1.38 -17.00 2.22
CA VAL A 118 2.85 -16.97 2.25
C VAL A 118 3.38 -16.87 3.68
N LYS A 119 2.59 -17.31 4.68
CA LYS A 119 2.88 -17.15 6.11
C LYS A 119 4.30 -17.55 6.53
N THR A 120 4.83 -18.63 5.93
CA THR A 120 6.20 -19.10 6.22
C THR A 120 7.26 -18.05 5.87
N ILE A 121 7.08 -17.35 4.75
CA ILE A 121 8.01 -16.30 4.28
C ILE A 121 7.88 -15.04 5.14
N GLU A 122 6.65 -14.64 5.47
CA GLU A 122 6.41 -13.47 6.34
C GLU A 122 7.02 -13.69 7.73
N THR A 123 6.83 -14.89 8.31
CA THR A 123 7.25 -15.20 9.68
C THR A 123 8.78 -15.30 9.81
N TYR A 124 9.46 -15.88 8.82
CA TYR A 124 10.89 -16.20 8.94
C TYR A 124 11.80 -15.33 8.05
N GLY A 125 11.27 -14.71 7.00
CA GLY A 125 12.03 -13.96 6.00
C GLY A 125 11.86 -12.45 6.05
N GLY A 126 10.87 -11.94 6.79
CA GLY A 126 10.61 -10.49 6.91
C GLY A 126 10.15 -9.81 5.62
N GLY A 127 9.76 -10.59 4.60
CA GLY A 127 9.28 -10.11 3.30
C GLY A 127 7.83 -10.52 3.02
N SER A 128 7.18 -9.80 2.11
CA SER A 128 5.81 -10.05 1.65
C SER A 128 5.79 -10.29 0.12
N VAL A 129 4.61 -10.46 -0.48
CA VAL A 129 4.48 -10.90 -1.89
C VAL A 129 5.16 -9.95 -2.88
N ARG A 130 5.08 -8.63 -2.68
CA ARG A 130 5.79 -7.68 -3.55
C ARG A 130 7.31 -7.85 -3.50
N CYS A 131 7.88 -8.29 -2.37
CA CYS A 131 9.31 -8.61 -2.29
C CYS A 131 9.69 -9.86 -3.12
N MET A 132 8.70 -10.65 -3.57
CA MET A 132 8.90 -11.83 -4.41
C MET A 132 8.69 -11.55 -5.90
N ILE A 133 8.33 -10.32 -6.27
CA ILE A 133 7.98 -9.92 -7.64
C ILE A 133 8.93 -8.82 -8.08
N SER A 134 9.59 -9.01 -9.23
CA SER A 134 10.39 -7.98 -9.88
C SER A 134 9.71 -7.56 -11.17
N GLU A 135 9.31 -6.30 -11.26
CA GLU A 135 8.84 -5.71 -12.52
C GLU A 135 10.04 -5.48 -13.45
N ILE A 136 9.95 -6.00 -14.67
CA ILE A 136 10.95 -5.78 -15.71
C ILE A 136 10.30 -4.87 -16.75
N PHE A 137 10.63 -3.58 -16.70
CA PHE A 137 10.23 -2.60 -17.70
C PHE A 137 11.27 -2.61 -18.83
N LEU A 138 10.94 -3.20 -19.98
CA LEU A 138 11.77 -3.26 -21.20
C LEU A 138 11.47 -2.11 -22.15
#